data_AF-A0A349XUE3-F1
#
_entry.id   AF-A0A349XUE3-F1
#
_cell.length_a   1.000
_cell.length_b   1.000
_cell.length_c   1.000
_cell.angle_alpha   90.00
_cell.angle_beta   90.00
_cell.angle_gamma   90.00
#
_symmetry.space_group_name_H-M   'P 1'
#
loop_
_entity.id
_entity.type
_entity.pdbx_description
1 polymer ?
#
loop_
_entity_poly.entity_id
_entity_poly.type
_entity_poly.pdbx_seq_one_letter_code
_entity_poly.pdbx_strand_id
1 'polypeptide(L)'
;VLLMPFLPQLLGLDATQYGIFAGLTVYAVPQVLAATAPLGAIAVQTGTIVKLIRVLMLGPVIATLSVVHGRSDKGRLRLQQMVPWFIIGFVLMIMARSFGLIPEVLLAPVASLSNILTIMSMAALGLSVDIRSLRHAGGKVILAASLSLLLLGILSFGLIILTQTA
;
A
#
# COMPACT_ATOMS: atom_id res chain seq x y z
N VAL A 1 -3.03 -2.48 11.54
CA VAL A 1 -1.93 -1.58 11.96
C VAL A 1 -1.72 -1.65 13.45
N LEU A 2 -2.67 -1.22 14.29
CA LEU A 2 -2.50 -1.25 15.76
C LEU A 2 -2.17 -2.65 16.33
N LEU A 3 -2.82 -3.69 15.81
CA LEU A 3 -2.59 -5.08 16.25
C LEU A 3 -1.42 -5.77 15.55
N MET A 4 -0.87 -5.19 14.48
CA MET A 4 0.12 -5.87 13.66
C MET A 4 1.46 -6.13 14.36
N PRO A 5 2.00 -5.25 15.21
CA PRO A 5 3.29 -5.50 15.88
C PRO A 5 3.32 -6.76 16.76
N PHE A 6 2.15 -7.25 17.18
CA PHE A 6 2.03 -8.47 18.00
C PHE A 6 1.92 -9.76 17.16
N LEU A 7 1.54 -9.63 15.90
CA LEU A 7 1.37 -10.75 14.97
C LEU A 7 2.64 -11.58 14.69
N PRO A 8 3.86 -11.01 14.54
CA PRO A 8 5.03 -11.80 14.19
C PRO A 8 5.45 -12.76 15.31
N GLN A 9 5.23 -12.38 16.58
CA GLN A 9 5.47 -13.27 17.72
C GLN A 9 4.46 -14.43 17.76
N LEU A 10 3.21 -14.18 17.38
CA LEU A 10 2.15 -15.20 17.34
C LEU A 10 2.31 -16.16 16.16
N LEU A 11 2.78 -15.66 15.03
CA LEU A 11 2.89 -16.40 13.76
C LEU A 11 4.31 -16.93 13.48
N GLY A 12 5.29 -16.63 14.34
CA GLY A 12 6.69 -17.05 14.17
C GLY A 12 7.39 -16.44 12.94
N LEU A 13 7.03 -15.21 12.56
CA LEU A 13 7.57 -14.55 11.37
C LEU A 13 8.88 -13.81 11.68
N ASP A 14 9.89 -13.99 10.83
CA ASP A 14 11.10 -13.19 10.79
C ASP A 14 10.82 -11.76 10.25
N ALA A 15 11.83 -10.88 10.32
CA ALA A 15 11.69 -9.49 9.92
C ALA A 15 11.32 -9.31 8.43
N THR A 16 11.85 -10.16 7.55
CA THR A 16 11.60 -10.09 6.11
C THR A 16 10.18 -10.57 5.80
N GLN A 17 9.79 -11.74 6.33
CA GLN A 17 8.46 -12.30 6.19
C GLN A 17 7.40 -11.36 6.75
N TYR A 18 7.65 -10.76 7.90
CA TYR A 18 6.75 -9.78 8.48
C TYR A 18 6.63 -8.51 7.62
N GLY A 19 7.75 -8.05 7.06
CA GLY A 19 7.76 -6.97 6.06
C GLY A 19 6.86 -7.30 4.87
N ILE A 20 7.02 -8.48 4.27
CA ILE A 20 6.19 -8.96 3.16
C ILE A 20 4.71 -9.01 3.58
N PHE A 21 4.42 -9.65 4.71
CA PHE A 21 3.08 -9.76 5.25
C PHE A 21 2.41 -8.40 5.42
N ALA A 22 3.08 -7.43 6.06
CA ALA A 22 2.57 -6.09 6.26
C ALA A 22 2.36 -5.37 4.91
N GLY A 23 3.29 -5.48 3.96
CA GLY A 23 3.16 -4.88 2.63
C GLY A 23 1.97 -5.43 1.82
N LEU A 24 1.65 -6.72 1.98
CA LEU A 24 0.52 -7.39 1.34
C LEU A 24 -0.83 -7.09 2.00
N THR A 25 -0.86 -6.85 3.32
CA THR A 25 -2.12 -6.79 4.06
C THR A 25 -2.55 -5.39 4.49
N VAL A 26 -1.60 -4.52 4.86
CA VAL A 26 -1.90 -3.13 5.26
C VAL A 26 -2.45 -2.36 4.07
N TYR A 27 -3.31 -1.37 4.30
CA TYR A 27 -3.92 -0.59 3.22
C TYR A 27 -2.94 0.44 2.62
N ALA A 28 -2.38 1.33 3.44
CA ALA A 28 -1.56 2.47 2.99
C ALA A 28 -0.06 2.36 3.34
N VAL A 29 0.79 3.07 2.59
CA VAL A 29 2.26 3.10 2.83
C VAL A 29 2.63 3.57 4.24
N PRO A 30 2.08 4.68 4.78
CA PRO A 30 2.47 5.16 6.11
C PRO A 30 2.11 4.16 7.22
N GLN A 31 1.01 3.43 7.01
CA GLN A 31 0.57 2.37 7.90
C GLN A 31 1.51 1.15 7.85
N VAL A 32 2.11 0.83 6.70
CA VAL A 32 3.11 -0.24 6.58
C VAL A 32 4.36 0.13 7.37
N LEU A 33 4.84 1.36 7.22
CA LEU A 33 5.97 1.88 7.99
C LEU A 33 5.70 1.78 9.50
N ALA A 34 4.53 2.23 9.95
CA ALA A 34 4.14 2.15 11.35
C ALA A 34 4.03 0.71 11.88
N ALA A 35 3.50 -0.22 11.06
CA ALA A 35 3.37 -1.62 11.45
C ALA A 35 4.72 -2.34 11.53
N THR A 36 5.65 -2.02 10.63
CA THR A 36 6.94 -2.71 10.49
C THR A 36 8.07 -2.13 11.34
N ALA A 37 7.98 -0.85 11.74
CA ALA A 37 8.99 -0.18 12.54
C ALA A 37 9.43 -0.94 13.81
N PRO A 38 8.53 -1.58 14.59
CA PRO A 38 8.93 -2.32 15.79
C PRO A 38 9.85 -3.53 15.52
N LEU A 39 9.84 -4.08 14.30
CA LEU A 39 10.69 -5.22 13.90
C LEU A 39 12.01 -4.80 13.22
N GLY A 40 12.27 -3.49 13.14
CA GLY A 40 13.52 -2.94 12.66
C GLY A 40 13.56 -2.63 11.16
N ALA A 41 14.73 -2.14 10.71
CA ALA A 41 14.91 -1.55 9.38
C ALA A 41 14.61 -2.53 8.23
N ILE A 42 14.94 -3.82 8.38
CA ILE A 42 14.72 -4.84 7.36
C ILE A 42 13.21 -5.01 7.07
N ALA A 43 12.39 -5.07 8.12
CA ALA A 43 10.94 -5.19 7.98
C ALA A 43 10.35 -3.94 7.31
N VAL A 44 10.83 -2.76 7.70
CA VAL A 44 10.41 -1.47 7.14
C VAL A 44 10.73 -1.37 5.65
N GLN A 45 11.97 -1.67 5.27
CA GLN A 45 12.41 -1.63 3.88
C GLN A 45 11.65 -2.64 3.02
N THR A 46 11.59 -3.90 3.48
CA THR A 46 10.89 -4.98 2.78
C THR A 46 9.41 -4.66 2.59
N GLY A 47 8.72 -4.26 3.67
CA GLY A 47 7.29 -3.93 3.59
C GLY A 47 7.00 -2.73 2.70
N THR A 48 7.85 -1.71 2.75
CA THR A 48 7.72 -0.54 1.88
C THR A 48 7.87 -0.93 0.41
N ILE A 49 8.89 -1.72 0.07
CA ILE A 49 9.11 -2.20 -1.29
C ILE A 49 7.90 -2.99 -1.79
N VAL A 50 7.43 -3.96 -1.01
CA VAL A 50 6.24 -4.78 -1.36
C VAL A 50 5.01 -3.92 -1.58
N LYS A 51 4.77 -2.92 -0.71
CA LYS A 51 3.65 -2.00 -0.84
C LYS A 51 3.77 -1.11 -2.08
N LEU A 52 4.95 -0.55 -2.35
CA LEU A 52 5.17 0.32 -3.51
C LEU A 52 5.05 -0.45 -4.83
N ILE A 53 5.50 -1.71 -4.89
CA ILE A 53 5.26 -2.58 -6.04
C ILE A 53 3.76 -2.71 -6.30
N ARG A 54 2.94 -2.94 -5.26
CA ARG A 54 1.48 -3.03 -5.43
C ARG A 54 0.86 -1.73 -5.91
N VAL A 55 1.32 -0.59 -5.41
CA VAL A 55 0.89 0.73 -5.87
C VAL A 55 1.22 0.90 -7.36
N LEU A 56 2.41 0.48 -7.78
CA LEU A 56 2.81 0.50 -9.19
C LEU A 56 1.97 -0.47 -10.04
N MET A 57 1.67 -1.67 -9.52
CA MET A 57 0.85 -2.68 -10.16
C MET A 57 -0.61 -2.26 -10.37
N LEU A 58 -1.09 -1.21 -9.68
CA LEU A 58 -2.40 -0.61 -10.00
C LEU A 58 -2.47 -0.16 -11.46
N GLY A 59 -1.37 0.32 -12.05
CA GLY A 59 -1.34 0.75 -13.46
C GLY A 59 -1.67 -0.41 -14.41
N PRO A 60 -0.87 -1.50 -14.39
CA PRO A 60 -1.17 -2.72 -15.12
C PRO A 60 -2.56 -3.29 -14.84
N VAL A 61 -2.98 -3.39 -13.56
CA VAL A 61 -4.27 -3.99 -13.18
C VAL A 61 -5.44 -3.16 -13.71
N ILE A 62 -5.40 -1.83 -13.59
CA ILE A 62 -6.49 -0.99 -14.10
C ILE A 62 -6.52 -1.03 -15.63
N ALA A 63 -5.35 -1.03 -16.29
CA ALA A 63 -5.27 -1.14 -17.75
C ALA A 63 -5.86 -2.46 -18.26
N THR A 64 -5.52 -3.60 -17.65
CA THR A 64 -6.07 -4.90 -18.04
C THR A 64 -7.57 -4.98 -17.78
N LEU A 65 -8.04 -4.54 -16.61
CA LEU A 65 -9.48 -4.51 -16.31
C LEU A 65 -10.25 -3.62 -17.28
N SER A 66 -9.68 -2.49 -17.67
CA SER A 66 -10.30 -1.57 -18.63
C SER A 66 -10.35 -2.13 -20.05
N VAL A 67 -9.38 -2.96 -20.45
CA VAL A 67 -9.41 -3.67 -21.75
C VAL A 67 -10.40 -4.83 -21.74
N VAL A 68 -10.45 -5.59 -20.64
CA VAL A 68 -11.32 -6.77 -20.50
C VAL A 68 -12.79 -6.39 -20.28
N HIS A 69 -13.06 -5.36 -19.47
CA HIS A 69 -14.41 -4.95 -19.09
C HIS A 69 -14.86 -3.62 -19.71
N GLY A 70 -13.98 -2.90 -20.41
CA GLY A 70 -14.33 -1.70 -21.15
C GLY A 70 -15.15 -2.05 -22.37
N ARG A 71 -16.45 -2.28 -22.17
CA ARG A 71 -17.43 -2.36 -23.24
C ARG A 71 -17.47 -1.00 -23.95
N SER A 72 -16.82 -0.98 -25.10
CA SER A 72 -16.79 0.12 -26.06
C SER A 72 -18.20 0.50 -26.48
N ASP A 73 -18.76 1.54 -25.87
CA ASP A 73 -19.76 2.39 -26.53
C ASP A 73 -19.13 3.77 -26.73
N LYS A 74 -18.78 4.05 -27.98
CA LYS A 74 -18.36 5.34 -28.56
C LYS A 74 -17.12 6.02 -27.95
N GLY A 75 -15.99 5.82 -28.63
CA GLY A 75 -14.84 6.73 -28.62
C GLY A 75 -13.62 6.15 -27.93
N ARG A 76 -12.47 6.22 -28.61
CA ARG A 76 -11.15 5.76 -28.14
C ARG A 76 -10.94 6.13 -26.67
N LEU A 77 -11.02 5.14 -25.77
CA LEU A 77 -10.65 5.31 -24.36
C LEU A 77 -9.19 5.79 -24.33
N ARG A 78 -8.99 7.04 -23.90
CA ARG A 78 -7.65 7.59 -23.76
C ARG A 78 -6.95 6.84 -22.64
N LEU A 79 -5.78 6.26 -22.91
CA LEU A 79 -4.92 5.63 -21.90
C LEU A 79 -4.69 6.54 -20.67
N GLN A 80 -4.71 7.87 -20.88
CA GLN A 80 -4.65 8.91 -19.84
C GLN A 80 -5.85 8.93 -18.87
N GLN A 81 -7.02 8.44 -19.27
CA GLN A 81 -8.17 8.25 -18.36
C GLN A 81 -8.15 6.87 -17.68
N MET A 82 -7.41 5.91 -18.23
CA MET A 82 -7.34 4.54 -17.71
C MET A 82 -6.26 4.38 -16.64
N VAL A 83 -5.17 5.14 -16.68
CA VAL A 83 -4.10 5.06 -15.67
C VAL A 83 -4.19 6.28 -14.75
N PRO A 84 -4.35 6.09 -13.42
CA PRO A 84 -4.33 7.20 -12.48
C PRO A 84 -3.08 8.05 -12.65
N TRP A 85 -3.25 9.37 -12.77
CA TRP A 85 -2.15 10.30 -13.05
C TRP A 85 -1.01 10.21 -12.02
N PHE A 86 -1.33 9.83 -10.77
CA PHE A 86 -0.32 9.65 -9.72
C PHE A 86 0.68 8.55 -10.04
N ILE A 87 0.30 7.52 -10.82
CA ILE A 87 1.20 6.43 -11.23
C ILE A 87 2.24 6.96 -12.21
N ILE A 88 1.82 7.82 -13.15
CA ILE A 88 2.72 8.49 -14.09
C ILE A 88 3.73 9.35 -13.32
N GLY A 89 3.25 10.17 -12.38
CA GLY A 89 4.11 10.96 -11.52
C GLY A 89 5.08 10.10 -10.70
N PHE A 90 4.61 8.99 -10.12
CA PHE A 90 5.44 8.07 -9.35
C PHE A 90 6.55 7.44 -10.20
N VAL A 91 6.23 6.94 -11.40
CA VAL A 91 7.22 6.38 -12.34
C VAL A 91 8.24 7.42 -12.76
N LEU A 92 7.80 8.64 -13.09
CA LEU A 92 8.71 9.74 -13.45
C LEU A 92 9.67 10.07 -12.31
N MET A 93 9.20 10.11 -11.07
CA MET A 93 10.04 10.37 -9.90
C MET A 93 11.03 9.22 -9.64
N ILE A 94 10.62 7.96 -9.84
CA ILE A 94 11.54 6.82 -9.76
C ILE A 94 12.63 6.97 -10.83
N MET A 95 12.27 7.27 -12.08
CA MET A 95 13.23 7.48 -13.16
C MET A 95 14.18 8.64 -12.85
N ALA A 96 13.65 9.77 -12.38
CA ALA A 96 14.46 10.91 -11.96
C ALA A 96 15.47 10.52 -10.86
N ARG A 97 15.03 9.74 -9.88
CA ARG A 97 15.91 9.24 -8.82
C ARG A 97 16.96 8.26 -9.34
N SER A 98 16.58 7.32 -10.21
CA SER A 98 17.46 6.29 -10.75
C SER A 98 18.53 6.83 -11.70
N PHE A 99 18.22 7.86 -12.49
CA PHE A 99 19.18 8.53 -13.39
C PHE A 99 20.06 9.58 -12.69
N GLY A 100 19.91 9.75 -11.37
CA GLY A 100 20.70 10.74 -10.62
C GLY A 100 20.32 12.19 -10.90
N LEU A 101 19.13 12.45 -11.47
CA LEU A 101 18.62 13.80 -11.74
C LEU A 101 18.30 14.57 -10.44
N ILE A 102 18.24 13.88 -9.30
CA ILE A 102 17.98 14.45 -7.97
C ILE A 102 19.30 14.48 -7.17
N PRO A 103 19.87 15.68 -6.90
CA PRO A 103 21.06 15.84 -6.06
C PRO A 103 20.89 15.20 -4.68
N GLU A 104 21.95 14.56 -4.16
CA GLU A 104 21.89 13.86 -2.87
C GLU A 104 21.59 14.80 -1.70
N VAL A 105 22.05 16.05 -1.79
CA VAL A 105 21.79 17.11 -0.79
C VAL A 105 20.30 17.38 -0.62
N LEU A 106 19.48 17.16 -1.67
CA LEU A 106 18.04 17.38 -1.61
C LEU A 106 17.27 16.20 -1.00
N LEU A 107 17.88 15.03 -0.84
CA LEU A 107 17.15 13.83 -0.40
C LEU A 107 16.66 13.93 1.04
N ALA A 108 17.52 14.39 1.95
CA ALA A 108 17.16 14.58 3.35
C ALA A 108 16.00 15.58 3.52
N PRO A 109 16.07 16.82 3.00
CA PRO A 109 14.97 17.77 3.14
C PRO A 109 13.69 17.31 2.41
N VAL A 110 13.80 16.67 1.25
CA VAL A 110 12.64 16.10 0.53
C VAL A 110 11.99 14.98 1.33
N ALA A 111 12.77 14.10 1.96
CA ALA A 111 12.25 13.03 2.80
C ALA A 111 11.54 13.60 4.05
N SER A 112 12.12 14.60 4.70
CA SER A 112 11.48 15.30 5.83
C SER A 112 10.17 15.97 5.42
N LEU A 113 10.16 16.68 4.29
CA LEU A 113 8.95 17.32 3.78
C LEU A 113 7.87 16.28 3.42
N SER A 114 8.26 15.18 2.77
CA SER A 114 7.37 14.07 2.45
C SER A 114 6.73 13.46 3.70
N ASN A 115 7.51 13.29 4.78
CA ASN A 115 7.01 12.81 6.07
C ASN A 115 5.98 13.78 6.66
N ILE A 116 6.29 15.08 6.72
CA ILE A 116 5.36 16.10 7.23
C ILE A 116 4.05 16.10 6.42
N LEU A 117 4.13 16.11 5.09
CA LEU A 117 2.95 16.05 4.21
C LEU A 117 2.16 14.75 4.40
N THR A 118 2.85 13.64 4.63
CA THR A 118 2.22 12.34 4.92
C THR A 118 1.46 12.37 6.24
N ILE A 119 2.06 12.93 7.30
CA ILE A 119 1.39 13.09 8.61
C ILE A 119 0.16 13.97 8.44
N MET A 120 0.29 15.12 7.76
CA MET A 120 -0.83 16.02 7.50
C MET A 120 -1.95 15.34 6.70
N SER A 121 -1.61 14.56 5.67
CA SER A 121 -2.57 13.79 4.88
C SER A 121 -3.31 12.74 5.71
N MET A 122 -2.59 11.97 6.54
CA MET A 122 -3.21 10.96 7.41
C MET A 122 -4.07 11.59 8.51
N ALA A 123 -3.66 12.74 9.05
CA ALA A 123 -4.46 13.51 10.00
C ALA A 123 -5.75 14.02 9.34
N ALA A 124 -5.66 14.61 8.14
CA ALA A 124 -6.81 15.08 7.38
C ALA A 124 -7.78 13.94 7.02
N LEU A 125 -7.27 12.77 6.62
CA LEU A 125 -8.09 11.58 6.39
C LEU A 125 -8.84 11.18 7.66
N GLY A 126 -8.17 11.18 8.82
CA GLY A 126 -8.80 10.88 10.11
C GLY A 126 -9.89 11.89 10.48
N LEU A 127 -9.63 13.18 10.30
CA LEU A 127 -10.60 14.26 10.54
C LEU A 127 -11.79 14.25 9.57
N SER A 128 -11.61 13.67 8.38
CA SER A 128 -12.68 13.53 7.37
C SER A 128 -13.60 12.33 7.65
N VAL A 129 -13.28 11.48 8.63
CA VAL A 129 -14.13 10.34 9.01
C VAL A 129 -15.34 10.82 9.80
N ASP A 130 -16.52 10.71 9.21
CA ASP A 130 -17.78 10.89 9.93
C ASP A 130 -18.14 9.60 10.71
N ILE A 131 -17.91 9.63 12.02
CA ILE A 131 -18.23 8.55 12.95
C ILE A 131 -19.73 8.20 12.91
N ARG A 132 -20.61 9.18 12.65
CA ARG A 132 -22.04 8.93 12.54
C ARG A 132 -22.33 8.11 11.29
N SER A 133 -21.77 8.50 10.15
CA SER A 133 -21.88 7.72 8.91
C SER A 133 -21.35 6.30 9.09
N LEU A 134 -20.21 6.13 9.77
CA LEU A 134 -19.66 4.81 10.08
C LEU A 134 -20.60 3.95 10.94
N ARG A 135 -21.29 4.56 11.92
CA ARG A 135 -22.29 3.87 12.74
C ARG A 135 -23.55 3.50 11.93
N HIS A 136 -23.95 4.32 10.96
CA HIS A 136 -25.10 4.07 10.09
C HIS A 136 -24.81 3.08 8.95
N ALA A 137 -23.55 2.93 8.53
CA ALA A 137 -23.13 1.91 7.56
C ALA A 137 -23.48 0.48 8.01
N GLY A 138 -23.71 0.28 9.31
CA GLY A 138 -24.21 -0.96 9.90
C GLY A 138 -23.15 -2.05 10.05
N GLY A 139 -23.44 -3.04 10.90
CA GLY A 139 -22.50 -4.12 11.21
C GLY A 139 -22.07 -4.95 9.99
N LYS A 140 -22.89 -5.00 8.94
CA LYS A 140 -22.58 -5.73 7.69
C LYS A 140 -21.37 -5.16 6.96
N VAL A 141 -21.22 -3.83 6.90
CA VAL A 141 -20.08 -3.17 6.23
C VAL A 141 -18.80 -3.41 7.04
N ILE A 142 -18.87 -3.27 8.37
CA ILE A 142 -17.74 -3.54 9.26
C ILE A 142 -17.32 -5.01 9.16
N LEU A 143 -18.27 -5.94 9.14
CA LEU A 143 -18.00 -7.37 8.98
C LEU A 143 -17.36 -7.67 7.63
N ALA A 144 -17.88 -7.11 6.53
CA ALA A 144 -17.31 -7.31 5.21
C ALA A 144 -15.87 -6.78 5.11
N ALA A 145 -15.61 -5.59 5.65
CA ALA A 145 -14.26 -5.03 5.72
C ALA A 145 -13.32 -5.89 6.57
N SER A 146 -13.78 -6.34 7.74
CA SER A 146 -12.99 -7.18 8.65
C SER A 146 -12.69 -8.54 8.03
N LEU A 147 -13.68 -9.18 7.40
CA LEU A 147 -13.53 -10.47 6.73
C LEU A 147 -12.61 -10.36 5.52
N SER A 148 -12.70 -9.28 4.75
CA SER A 148 -11.78 -9.00 3.64
C SER A 148 -10.34 -8.88 4.14
N LEU A 149 -10.10 -8.16 5.23
CA LEU A 149 -8.77 -8.03 5.83
C LEU A 149 -8.25 -9.37 6.39
N LEU A 150 -9.12 -10.15 7.05
CA LEU A 150 -8.77 -11.48 7.55
C LEU A 150 -8.39 -12.42 6.41
N LEU A 151 -9.21 -12.47 5.36
CA LEU A 151 -8.95 -13.29 4.18
C LEU A 151 -7.65 -12.89 3.50
N LEU A 152 -7.39 -11.59 3.35
CA LEU A 152 -6.13 -11.08 2.81
C LEU A 152 -4.93 -11.46 3.70
N GLY A 153 -5.11 -11.43 5.02
CA GLY A 153 -4.12 -11.90 6.00
C GLY A 153 -3.80 -13.39 5.82
N ILE A 154 -4.82 -14.24 5.78
CA ILE A 154 -4.67 -15.69 5.60
C ILE A 154 -3.97 -16.00 4.28
N LEU A 155 -4.40 -15.38 3.17
CA LEU A 155 -3.77 -15.57 1.87
C LEU A 155 -2.30 -15.12 1.86
N SER A 156 -2.00 -13.98 2.48
CA SER A 156 -0.63 -13.47 2.55
C SER A 156 0.27 -14.39 3.37
N PHE A 157 -0.22 -14.89 4.51
CA PHE A 157 0.50 -15.85 5.34
C PHE A 157 0.71 -17.19 4.63
N GLY A 158 -0.34 -17.72 4.00
CA GLY A 158 -0.26 -18.95 3.19
C GLY A 158 0.73 -18.84 2.04
N LEU A 159 0.77 -17.68 1.36
CA LEU A 159 1.75 -17.41 0.30
C LEU A 159 3.19 -17.44 0.84
N ILE A 160 3.44 -16.80 1.99
CA ILE A 160 4.76 -16.78 2.63
C ILE A 160 5.24 -18.21 2.91
N ILE A 161 4.39 -19.05 3.51
CA ILE A 161 4.73 -20.45 3.80
C ILE A 161 5.02 -21.21 2.50
N LEU A 162 4.15 -21.09 1.48
CA LEU A 162 4.30 -21.80 0.22
C LEU A 162 5.61 -21.47 -0.48
N THR A 163 5.99 -20.18 -0.51
CA THR A 163 7.24 -19.72 -1.14
C THR A 163 8.50 -20.09 -0.37
N GLN A 164 8.39 -20.55 0.87
CA GLN A 164 9.53 -21.04 1.66
C GLN A 164 9.70 -22.56 1.61
N THR A 165 8.65 -23.28 1.24
CA THR A 165 8.70 -24.73 1.00
C THR A 165 9.16 -25.11 -0.41
N ALA A 166 9.36 -24.14 -1.29
CA ALA A 166 9.83 -24.32 -2.67
C ALA A 166 11.27 -23.79 -2.82
#